data_AF-A0A679HIA5-F1
#
_entry.id   AF-A0A679HIA5-F1
#
_cell.length_a   1.000
_cell.length_b   1.000
_cell.length_c   1.000
_cell.angle_alpha   90.00
_cell.angle_beta   90.00
_cell.angle_gamma   90.00
#
_symmetry.space_group_name_H-M   'P 1'
#
loop_
_entity.id
_entity.type
_entity.pdbx_description
1 polymer ?
#
loop_
_entity_poly.entity_id
_entity_poly.type
_entity_poly.pdbx_seq_one_letter_code
_entity_poly.pdbx_strand_id
1 'polypeptide(L)'
;MNFNNLDNVDIFDKFFQKYASQINLDVTLNVYSSDYKGDVRLLTALKAIDDPDYKALDDTPFAGAAYKDSPCEIVCSVKCYAQCDFSEEEAFAIIAHELGHIERDIITRRLGGLEDEIEADKFAVRLGLTNELRNALQRMIDAKINLEEEDGLKKRICELSKYL
;
A
#
# COMPACT_ATOMS: atom_id res chain seq x y z
N MET A 1 14.60 9.98 -1.27
CA MET A 1 13.89 9.33 -0.16
C MET A 1 14.88 8.77 0.85
N ASN A 2 14.58 8.91 2.14
CA ASN A 2 15.23 8.18 3.23
C ASN A 2 14.31 7.04 3.68
N PHE A 3 14.75 5.80 3.58
CA PHE A 3 13.94 4.61 3.84
C PHE A 3 14.37 3.93 5.15
N ASN A 4 13.42 3.67 6.04
CA ASN A 4 13.65 2.98 7.31
C ASN A 4 12.70 1.78 7.46
N ASN A 5 13.23 0.57 7.42
CA ASN A 5 12.51 -0.64 7.79
C ASN A 5 12.62 -0.87 9.30
N LEU A 6 11.55 -0.61 10.06
CA LEU A 6 11.64 -0.53 11.53
C LEU A 6 11.63 -1.89 12.23
N ASP A 7 11.15 -2.94 11.55
CA ASP A 7 11.06 -4.30 12.09
C ASP A 7 11.63 -5.38 11.16
N ASN A 8 12.34 -4.98 10.09
CA ASN A 8 13.02 -5.85 9.13
C ASN A 8 12.07 -6.81 8.40
N VAL A 9 10.90 -6.33 8.04
CA VAL A 9 9.98 -7.06 7.17
C VAL A 9 10.60 -7.13 5.76
N ASP A 10 11.00 -8.34 5.36
CA ASP A 10 11.85 -8.62 4.19
C ASP A 10 11.26 -8.11 2.86
N ILE A 11 9.93 -8.12 2.70
CA ILE A 11 9.30 -7.66 1.45
C ILE A 11 9.59 -6.19 1.15
N PHE A 12 9.72 -5.34 2.18
CA PHE A 12 10.07 -3.94 1.96
C PHE A 12 11.53 -3.80 1.51
N ASP A 13 12.47 -4.50 2.14
CA ASP A 13 13.89 -4.43 1.75
C ASP A 13 14.08 -4.90 0.31
N LYS A 14 13.42 -6.01 -0.08
CA LYS A 14 13.42 -6.51 -1.46
C LYS A 14 12.82 -5.51 -2.44
N PHE A 15 11.70 -4.87 -2.08
CA PHE A 15 11.08 -3.84 -2.90
C PHE A 15 12.05 -2.67 -3.14
N PHE A 16 12.64 -2.12 -2.08
CA PHE A 16 13.52 -0.97 -2.19
C PHE A 16 14.86 -1.31 -2.84
N GLN A 17 15.39 -2.52 -2.65
CA GLN A 17 16.55 -2.98 -3.41
C GLN A 17 16.30 -2.98 -4.92
N LYS A 18 15.09 -3.34 -5.36
CA LYS A 18 14.72 -3.46 -6.79
C LYS A 18 14.31 -2.11 -7.41
N TYR A 19 13.59 -1.27 -6.67
CA TYR A 19 12.92 -0.09 -7.24
C TYR A 19 13.41 1.27 -6.72
N ALA A 20 14.28 1.34 -5.70
CA ALA A 20 14.68 2.63 -5.11
C ALA A 20 15.26 3.64 -6.13
N SER A 21 16.00 3.17 -7.14
CA SER A 21 16.57 4.06 -8.18
C SER A 21 15.53 4.67 -9.13
N GLN A 22 14.30 4.14 -9.13
CA GLN A 22 13.20 4.60 -9.99
C GLN A 22 12.21 5.49 -9.22
N ILE A 23 12.35 5.59 -7.89
CA ILE A 23 11.46 6.36 -7.02
C ILE A 23 12.03 7.76 -6.83
N ASN A 24 11.36 8.76 -7.40
CA ASN A 24 11.72 10.17 -7.24
C ASN A 24 10.82 10.87 -6.21
N LEU A 25 10.91 10.42 -4.95
CA LEU A 25 10.20 11.03 -3.81
C LEU A 25 11.21 11.55 -2.78
N ASP A 26 11.05 12.80 -2.39
CA ASP A 26 11.89 13.43 -1.36
C ASP A 26 11.18 13.43 0.01
N VAL A 27 11.07 12.24 0.58
CA VAL A 27 10.44 11.99 1.89
C VAL A 27 11.33 11.14 2.77
N THR A 28 11.06 11.15 4.08
CA THR A 28 11.44 10.01 4.94
C THR A 28 10.26 9.06 5.01
N LEU A 29 10.50 7.78 4.77
CA LEU A 29 9.50 6.72 4.79
C LEU A 29 9.89 5.68 5.85
N ASN A 30 9.00 5.48 6.82
CA ASN A 30 9.07 4.39 7.76
C ASN A 30 8.15 3.27 7.29
N VAL A 31 8.65 2.04 7.28
CA VAL A 31 7.83 0.86 6.98
C VAL A 31 7.94 -0.15 8.11
N TYR A 32 6.87 -0.91 8.32
CA TYR A 32 6.79 -1.89 9.39
C TYR A 32 5.59 -2.81 9.21
N SER A 33 5.55 -3.91 9.96
CA SER A 33 4.36 -4.77 10.08
C SER A 33 3.40 -4.30 11.17
N SER A 34 2.18 -4.83 11.13
CA SER A 34 1.18 -4.66 12.19
C SER A 34 1.62 -5.21 13.57
N ASP A 35 2.64 -6.08 13.58
CA ASP A 35 3.25 -6.64 14.79
C ASP A 35 4.29 -5.73 15.45
N TYR A 36 4.73 -4.67 14.76
CA TYR A 36 5.70 -3.72 15.29
C TYR A 36 5.26 -3.15 16.64
N LYS A 37 6.22 -3.07 17.58
CA LYS A 37 5.98 -2.66 18.98
C LYS A 37 6.45 -1.24 19.29
N GLY A 38 7.03 -0.54 18.32
CA GLY A 38 7.42 0.86 18.48
C GLY A 38 6.26 1.83 18.35
N ASP A 39 6.54 3.10 18.65
CA ASP A 39 5.57 4.18 18.54
C ASP A 39 5.60 4.78 17.13
N VAL A 40 4.51 4.58 16.39
CA VAL A 40 4.29 5.03 15.01
C VAL A 40 2.86 5.50 14.86
N ARG A 41 2.64 6.51 14.00
CA ARG A 41 1.37 7.25 14.01
C ARG A 41 0.23 6.48 13.38
N LEU A 42 0.45 5.92 12.20
CA LEU A 42 -0.53 5.19 11.42
C LEU A 42 -0.98 3.93 12.13
N LEU A 43 -0.05 3.10 12.65
CA LEU A 43 -0.43 1.89 13.38
C LEU A 43 -1.23 2.22 14.64
N THR A 44 -0.85 3.27 15.37
CA THR A 44 -1.59 3.74 16.55
C THR A 44 -2.99 4.23 16.16
N ALA A 45 -3.11 4.99 15.08
CA ALA A 45 -4.40 5.46 14.58
C ALA A 45 -5.32 4.30 14.15
N LEU A 46 -4.80 3.34 13.37
CA LEU A 46 -5.55 2.17 12.92
C LEU A 46 -6.00 1.28 14.09
N LYS A 47 -5.16 1.14 15.12
CA LYS A 47 -5.50 0.39 16.36
C LYS A 47 -6.45 1.12 17.29
N ALA A 48 -6.55 2.45 17.18
CA ALA A 48 -7.41 3.28 18.01
C ALA A 48 -8.83 3.44 17.44
N ILE A 49 -9.07 3.01 16.20
CA ILE A 49 -10.43 2.82 15.69
C ILE A 49 -11.07 1.73 16.56
N ASP A 50 -12.15 2.09 17.26
CA ASP A 50 -12.83 1.27 18.27
C ASP A 50 -13.56 0.08 17.63
N ASP A 51 -12.80 -0.77 16.96
CA ASP A 51 -13.20 -2.03 16.36
C ASP A 51 -12.45 -3.16 17.09
N PRO A 52 -13.17 -4.04 17.82
CA PRO A 52 -12.55 -5.12 18.58
C PRO A 52 -11.75 -6.10 17.71
N ASP A 53 -11.96 -6.09 16.40
CA ASP A 53 -11.29 -6.97 15.43
C ASP A 53 -10.18 -6.27 14.64
N TYR A 54 -9.87 -5.00 14.92
CA TYR A 54 -8.93 -4.17 14.16
C TYR A 54 -9.23 -4.13 12.65
N LYS A 55 -10.52 -4.11 12.24
CA LYS A 55 -10.90 -4.19 10.82
C LYS A 55 -10.12 -3.22 9.94
N ALA A 56 -10.03 -1.94 10.33
CA ALA A 56 -9.29 -0.94 9.57
C ALA A 56 -7.80 -1.27 9.32
N LEU A 57 -7.16 -2.04 10.21
CA LEU A 57 -5.79 -2.50 10.01
C LEU A 57 -5.70 -3.69 9.05
N ASP A 58 -6.74 -4.53 9.00
CA ASP A 58 -6.80 -5.76 8.21
C ASP A 58 -7.64 -5.62 6.93
N ASP A 59 -8.22 -4.45 6.66
CA ASP A 59 -9.02 -4.17 5.46
C ASP A 59 -8.16 -4.10 4.19
N THR A 60 -6.84 -4.00 4.32
CA THR A 60 -5.90 -4.03 3.19
C THR A 60 -4.58 -4.67 3.62
N PRO A 61 -3.88 -5.40 2.73
CA PRO A 61 -2.58 -5.99 3.06
C PRO A 61 -1.51 -4.95 3.38
N PHE A 62 -1.60 -3.75 2.78
CA PHE A 62 -0.73 -2.62 3.08
C PHE A 62 -1.55 -1.33 3.17
N ALA A 63 -1.16 -0.42 4.06
CA ALA A 63 -1.77 0.90 4.15
C ALA A 63 -0.68 1.97 4.31
N GLY A 64 -0.78 3.03 3.51
CA GLY A 64 0.11 4.19 3.53
C GLY A 64 -0.50 5.42 4.19
N ALA A 65 0.36 6.29 4.72
CA ALA A 65 -0.02 7.63 5.16
C ALA A 65 1.10 8.63 4.91
N ALA A 66 0.73 9.78 4.35
CA ALA A 66 1.63 10.92 4.19
C ALA A 66 1.52 11.90 5.35
N TYR A 67 2.66 12.43 5.80
CA TYR A 67 2.72 13.47 6.82
C TYR A 67 3.63 14.60 6.37
N LYS A 68 3.23 15.84 6.65
CA LYS A 68 3.97 17.03 6.22
C LYS A 68 5.29 17.22 6.99
N ASP A 69 5.23 17.07 8.31
CA ASP A 69 6.33 17.42 9.22
C ASP A 69 6.83 16.18 10.00
N SER A 70 6.63 14.99 9.44
CA SER A 70 7.00 13.70 10.06
C SER A 70 7.25 12.66 8.96
N PRO A 71 7.97 11.56 9.25
CA PRO A 71 8.12 10.47 8.29
C PRO A 71 6.77 9.98 7.80
N CYS A 72 6.61 9.80 6.48
CA CYS A 72 5.51 9.04 5.90
C CYS A 72 5.61 7.59 6.37
N GLU A 73 4.49 6.87 6.38
CA GLU A 73 4.43 5.53 6.94
C GLU A 73 3.73 4.57 5.97
N ILE A 74 4.22 3.33 5.87
CA ILE A 74 3.48 2.20 5.28
C ILE A 74 3.49 1.05 6.28
N VAL A 75 2.31 0.54 6.60
CA VAL A 75 2.15 -0.65 7.43
C VAL A 75 1.77 -1.85 6.57
N CYS A 76 2.37 -3.01 6.84
CA CYS A 76 1.94 -4.32 6.32
C CYS A 76 1.07 -5.03 7.36
N SER A 77 -0.17 -5.38 7.02
CA SER A 77 -0.99 -6.24 7.88
C SER A 77 -0.53 -7.68 7.75
N VAL A 78 0.04 -8.25 8.82
CA VAL A 78 0.49 -9.65 8.85
C VAL A 78 -0.65 -10.62 8.52
N LYS A 79 -1.86 -10.35 9.01
CA LYS A 79 -3.03 -11.21 8.81
C LYS A 79 -3.57 -11.09 7.39
N CYS A 80 -3.81 -9.86 6.92
CA CYS A 80 -4.37 -9.64 5.58
C CYS A 80 -3.38 -10.06 4.48
N TYR A 81 -2.09 -9.72 4.65
CA TYR A 81 -1.03 -10.15 3.73
C TYR A 81 -0.96 -11.67 3.59
N ALA A 82 -1.05 -12.41 4.69
CA ALA A 82 -1.07 -13.88 4.67
C ALA A 82 -2.33 -14.47 3.98
N GLN A 83 -3.46 -13.76 4.00
CA GLN A 83 -4.69 -14.21 3.36
C GLN A 83 -4.69 -14.04 1.84
N CYS A 84 -4.01 -13.00 1.33
CA CYS A 84 -3.96 -12.70 -0.10
C CYS A 84 -3.09 -13.67 -0.92
N ASP A 85 -2.16 -14.40 -0.29
CA ASP A 85 -1.23 -15.34 -0.95
C ASP A 85 -0.52 -14.72 -2.17
N PHE A 86 0.03 -13.51 -1.97
CA PHE A 86 0.74 -12.79 -3.03
C PHE A 86 2.09 -13.44 -3.35
N SER A 87 2.45 -13.40 -4.63
CA SER A 87 3.85 -13.41 -5.05
C SER A 87 4.59 -12.15 -4.58
N GLU A 88 5.92 -12.18 -4.59
CA GLU A 88 6.73 -11.01 -4.20
C GLU A 88 6.43 -9.81 -5.09
N GLU A 89 6.32 -10.01 -6.40
CA GLU A 89 5.98 -8.98 -7.37
C GLU A 89 4.59 -8.38 -7.19
N GLU A 90 3.58 -9.19 -6.84
CA GLU A 90 2.24 -8.69 -6.50
C GLU A 90 2.29 -7.82 -5.23
N ALA A 91 3.06 -8.22 -4.22
CA ALA A 91 3.27 -7.40 -3.03
C ALA A 91 4.01 -6.09 -3.35
N PHE A 92 5.01 -6.13 -4.23
CA PHE A 92 5.69 -4.92 -4.71
C PHE A 92 4.72 -3.96 -5.40
N ALA A 93 3.76 -4.49 -6.15
CA ALA A 93 2.77 -3.68 -6.84
C ALA A 93 1.84 -2.95 -5.87
N ILE A 94 1.44 -3.58 -4.76
CA ILE A 94 0.65 -2.92 -3.72
C ILE A 94 1.50 -1.88 -2.96
N ILE A 95 2.75 -2.19 -2.60
CA ILE A 95 3.65 -1.22 -1.98
C ILE A 95 3.85 0.01 -2.89
N ALA A 96 3.99 -0.21 -4.20
CA ALA A 96 4.08 0.88 -5.18
C ALA A 96 2.80 1.70 -5.25
N HIS A 97 1.63 1.08 -5.13
CA HIS A 97 0.35 1.79 -5.02
C HIS A 97 0.30 2.69 -3.77
N GLU A 98 0.74 2.20 -2.60
CA GLU A 98 0.81 3.02 -1.38
C GLU A 98 1.76 4.23 -1.52
N LEU A 99 2.87 4.05 -2.25
CA LEU A 99 3.74 5.18 -2.60
C LEU A 99 3.06 6.18 -3.55
N GLY A 100 2.15 5.72 -4.40
CA GLY A 100 1.28 6.56 -5.22
C GLY A 100 0.38 7.46 -4.40
N HIS A 101 -0.25 6.91 -3.36
CA HIS A 101 -1.02 7.69 -2.37
C HIS A 101 -0.13 8.73 -1.68
N ILE A 102 1.04 8.32 -1.19
CA ILE A 102 1.98 9.23 -0.52
C ILE A 102 2.43 10.38 -1.44
N GLU A 103 2.82 10.06 -2.68
CA GLU A 103 3.21 11.07 -3.68
C GLU A 103 2.08 12.09 -3.90
N ARG A 104 0.86 11.58 -4.09
CA ARG A 104 -0.31 12.40 -4.40
C ARG A 104 -0.74 13.27 -3.22
N ASP A 105 -0.72 12.75 -2.01
CA ASP A 105 -1.12 13.48 -0.80
C ASP A 105 -0.19 14.66 -0.51
N ILE A 106 1.11 14.48 -0.76
CA ILE A 106 2.11 15.54 -0.63
C ILE A 106 1.85 16.66 -1.65
N ILE A 107 1.46 16.31 -2.88
CA ILE A 107 1.25 17.28 -3.97
C ILE A 107 -0.12 17.96 -3.89
N THR A 108 -1.19 17.20 -3.66
CA THR A 108 -2.57 17.64 -3.95
C THR A 108 -3.50 17.69 -2.73
N ARG A 109 -3.19 16.97 -1.63
CA ARG A 109 -4.05 16.85 -0.44
C ARG A 109 -5.52 16.47 -0.75
N ARG A 110 -5.74 15.68 -1.81
CA ARG A 110 -7.09 15.22 -2.16
C ARG A 110 -7.51 14.09 -1.23
N LEU A 111 -8.82 13.87 -1.14
CA LEU A 111 -9.43 12.84 -0.31
C LEU A 111 -9.99 11.74 -1.21
N GLY A 112 -9.42 10.53 -1.12
CA GLY A 112 -10.02 9.21 -1.30
C GLY A 112 -10.93 8.92 -2.51
N GLY A 113 -11.39 7.67 -2.56
CA GLY A 113 -12.33 7.17 -3.56
C GLY A 113 -11.68 6.72 -4.87
N LEU A 114 -12.49 6.28 -5.83
CA LEU A 114 -12.01 5.55 -7.01
C LEU A 114 -11.00 6.33 -7.87
N GLU A 115 -11.16 7.64 -8.05
CA GLU A 115 -10.19 8.45 -8.79
C GLU A 115 -8.86 8.60 -8.04
N ASP A 116 -8.87 8.50 -6.72
CA ASP A 116 -7.68 8.47 -5.88
C ASP A 116 -6.91 7.17 -6.11
N GLU A 117 -7.61 6.06 -6.00
CA GLU A 117 -7.11 4.72 -6.25
C GLU A 117 -6.49 4.55 -7.65
N ILE A 118 -7.19 5.01 -8.69
CA ILE A 118 -6.71 4.93 -10.08
C ILE A 118 -5.44 5.77 -10.29
N GLU A 119 -5.32 6.93 -9.64
CA GLU A 119 -4.08 7.72 -9.74
C GLU A 119 -2.94 7.07 -8.96
N ALA A 120 -3.20 6.51 -7.78
CA ALA A 120 -2.21 5.76 -7.02
C ALA A 120 -1.69 4.54 -7.78
N ASP A 121 -2.58 3.82 -8.50
CA ASP A 121 -2.23 2.71 -9.38
C ASP A 121 -1.21 3.09 -10.46
N LYS A 122 -1.22 4.34 -10.93
CA LYS A 122 -0.25 4.81 -11.93
C LYS A 122 1.19 4.77 -11.41
N PHE A 123 1.40 4.84 -10.10
CA PHE A 123 2.74 4.70 -9.54
C PHE A 123 3.29 3.29 -9.81
N ALA A 124 2.49 2.25 -9.59
CA ALA A 124 2.85 0.87 -9.93
C ALA A 124 3.04 0.69 -11.45
N VAL A 125 2.20 1.32 -12.28
CA VAL A 125 2.36 1.30 -13.75
C VAL A 125 3.71 1.90 -14.16
N ARG A 126 4.13 3.03 -13.56
CA ARG A 126 5.44 3.65 -13.86
C ARG A 126 6.63 2.75 -13.51
N LEU A 127 6.47 1.87 -12.52
CA LEU A 127 7.48 0.87 -12.14
C LEU A 127 7.39 -0.42 -12.99
N GLY A 128 6.48 -0.49 -13.96
CA GLY A 128 6.28 -1.66 -14.81
C GLY A 128 5.57 -2.82 -14.11
N LEU A 129 4.80 -2.55 -13.05
CA LEU A 129 4.10 -3.55 -12.23
C LEU A 129 2.61 -3.66 -12.57
N THR A 130 2.21 -3.33 -13.79
CA THR A 130 0.79 -3.26 -14.21
C THR A 130 0.08 -4.61 -14.07
N ASN A 131 0.69 -5.70 -14.54
CA ASN A 131 0.08 -7.04 -14.49
C ASN A 131 0.00 -7.56 -13.05
N GLU A 132 1.06 -7.31 -12.30
CA GLU A 132 1.26 -7.68 -10.91
C GLU A 132 0.22 -6.99 -10.05
N LEU A 133 0.00 -5.69 -10.24
CA LEU A 133 -1.06 -4.96 -9.54
C LEU A 133 -2.43 -5.53 -9.87
N ARG A 134 -2.72 -5.76 -11.15
CA ARG A 134 -4.01 -6.33 -11.57
C ARG A 134 -4.27 -7.68 -10.91
N ASN A 135 -3.25 -8.54 -10.86
CA ASN A 135 -3.36 -9.85 -10.23
C ASN A 135 -3.52 -9.71 -8.70
N ALA A 136 -2.76 -8.83 -8.06
CA ALA A 136 -2.88 -8.55 -6.62
C ALA A 136 -4.30 -8.07 -6.25
N LEU A 137 -4.91 -7.19 -7.04
CA LEU A 137 -6.29 -6.76 -6.82
C LEU A 137 -7.28 -7.93 -6.98
N GLN A 138 -7.06 -8.82 -7.95
CA GLN A 138 -7.88 -10.03 -8.11
C GLN A 138 -7.72 -10.98 -6.91
N ARG A 139 -6.50 -11.15 -6.38
CA ARG A 139 -6.23 -11.94 -5.17
C ARG A 139 -6.96 -11.38 -3.94
N MET A 140 -7.01 -10.06 -3.79
CA MET A 140 -7.79 -9.42 -2.72
C MET A 140 -9.28 -9.74 -2.84
N ILE A 141 -9.85 -9.68 -4.05
CA ILE A 141 -11.25 -10.07 -4.31
C ILE A 141 -11.47 -11.55 -3.95
N ASP A 142 -10.59 -12.43 -4.43
CA ASP A 142 -10.70 -13.88 -4.21
C ASP A 142 -10.58 -14.25 -2.73
N ALA A 143 -9.71 -13.55 -2.00
CA ALA A 143 -9.50 -13.66 -0.56
C ALA A 143 -10.60 -12.96 0.27
N LYS A 144 -11.55 -12.26 -0.38
CA LYS A 144 -12.66 -11.53 0.25
C LYS A 144 -12.19 -10.42 1.19
N ILE A 145 -11.10 -9.76 0.83
CA ILE A 145 -10.60 -8.57 1.52
C ILE A 145 -11.43 -7.37 1.09
N ASN A 146 -11.93 -6.60 2.07
CA ASN A 146 -12.69 -5.37 1.87
C ASN A 146 -13.81 -5.50 0.83
N LEU A 147 -14.77 -6.40 1.09
CA LEU A 147 -15.90 -6.69 0.18
C LEU A 147 -16.76 -5.46 -0.15
N GLU A 148 -16.75 -4.43 0.70
CA GLU A 148 -17.45 -3.17 0.44
C GLU A 148 -16.87 -2.42 -0.76
N GLU A 149 -15.58 -2.63 -1.07
CA GLU A 149 -14.85 -2.00 -2.17
C GLU A 149 -14.64 -2.92 -3.39
N GLU A 150 -15.27 -4.10 -3.43
CA GLU A 150 -15.09 -5.08 -4.52
C GLU A 150 -15.34 -4.48 -5.92
N ASP A 151 -16.38 -3.65 -6.05
CA ASP A 151 -16.68 -2.94 -7.30
C ASP A 151 -15.61 -1.91 -7.67
N GLY A 152 -14.97 -1.30 -6.68
CA GLY A 152 -13.82 -0.41 -6.85
C GLY A 152 -12.60 -1.17 -7.38
N LEU A 153 -12.28 -2.31 -6.77
CA LEU A 153 -11.19 -3.21 -7.20
C LEU A 153 -11.40 -3.69 -8.65
N LYS A 154 -12.62 -4.12 -9.01
CA LYS A 154 -12.96 -4.53 -10.39
C LYS A 154 -12.78 -3.40 -11.40
N LYS A 155 -13.17 -2.17 -11.05
CA LYS A 155 -12.98 -1.00 -11.91
C LYS A 155 -11.49 -0.70 -12.12
N ARG A 156 -10.68 -0.75 -11.06
CA ARG A 156 -9.22 -0.60 -11.14
C ARG A 156 -8.58 -1.65 -12.05
N ILE A 157 -8.97 -2.92 -11.92
CA ILE A 157 -8.52 -4.03 -12.81
C ILE A 157 -8.83 -3.72 -14.29
N CYS A 158 -10.03 -3.20 -14.57
CA CYS A 158 -10.43 -2.79 -15.92
C CYS A 158 -9.58 -1.63 -16.44
N GLU A 159 -9.34 -0.61 -15.60
CA GLU A 159 -8.51 0.55 -15.96
C GLU A 159 -7.05 0.16 -16.23
N LEU A 160 -6.48 -0.73 -15.42
CA LEU A 160 -5.10 -1.24 -15.60
C LEU A 160 -4.91 -1.96 -16.94
N SER A 161 -5.97 -2.57 -17.47
CA SER A 161 -5.91 -3.26 -18.76
C SER A 161 -5.66 -2.32 -19.95
N LYS A 162 -5.75 -1.00 -19.76
CA LYS A 162 -5.42 0.00 -20.79
C LYS A 162 -3.91 0.24 -20.95
N TYR A 163 -3.09 -0.27 -20.02
CA TYR A 163 -1.64 -0.09 -20.00
C TYR A 163 -0.87 -1.36 -20.39
N LEU A 164 -1.58 -2.37 -20.94
CA LEU A 164 -1.06 -3.65 -21.42
C LEU A 164 -1.12 -3.72 -22.94
#